data_AF-A0A0G2HLG4-F1
#
_entry.id   AF-A0A0G2HLG4-F1
#
_cell.length_a   1.000
_cell.length_b   1.000
_cell.length_c   1.000
_cell.angle_alpha   90.00
_cell.angle_beta   90.00
_cell.angle_gamma   90.00
#
_symmetry.space_group_name_H-M   'P 1'
#
loop_
_entity.id
_entity.type
_entity.pdbx_description
1 polymer ?
#
loop_
_entity_poly.entity_id
_entity_poly.type
_entity_poly.pdbx_seq_one_letter_code
_entity_poly.pdbx_strand_id
1 'polypeptide(L)' 'MVRLIQAQPYLKTADPMPMLRPPDLVEVGDEGVVVELRPRNMLAVRFRRGAFLLAADQVAPVA' A
#
# COMPACT_ATOMS: atom_id res chain seq x y z
N MET A 1 -3.68 -10.85 5.34
CA MET A 1 -4.00 -9.42 5.06
C MET A 1 -2.90 -8.56 5.67
N VAL A 2 -2.81 -7.29 5.32
CA VAL A 2 -1.85 -6.35 5.91
C VAL A 2 -2.52 -5.05 6.30
N ARG A 3 -1.94 -4.33 7.26
CA ARG A 3 -2.41 -3.05 7.74
C ARG A 3 -1.32 -2.00 7.54
N LEU A 4 -1.70 -0.81 7.07
CA LEU A 4 -0.77 0.33 7.01
C LEU A 4 -0.40 0.78 8.42
N ILE A 5 0.88 0.84 8.76
CA ILE A 5 1.36 1.22 10.10
C ILE A 5 2.08 2.58 10.13
N GLN A 6 2.29 3.19 8.96
CA GLN A 6 2.96 4.48 8.82
C GLN A 6 2.24 5.35 7.80
N ALA A 7 2.05 6.63 8.12
CA ALA A 7 1.47 7.59 7.21
C ALA A 7 2.42 7.81 6.02
N GLN A 8 1.89 7.76 4.82
CA GLN A 8 2.67 8.00 3.61
C GLN A 8 2.61 9.49 3.25
N PRO A 9 3.70 10.10 2.73
CA PRO A 9 3.64 11.45 2.19
C PRO A 9 2.82 11.53 0.88
N TYR A 10 2.78 10.42 0.15
CA TYR A 10 2.01 10.21 -1.06
C TYR A 10 1.86 8.71 -1.29
N LEU A 11 0.85 8.32 -2.06
CA LEU A 11 0.61 6.94 -2.44
C LEU A 11 0.94 6.75 -3.93
N LYS A 12 1.76 5.75 -4.24
CA LYS A 12 2.06 5.39 -5.63
C LYS A 12 1.16 4.24 -6.06
N THR A 13 0.39 4.37 -7.13
CA THR A 13 -0.51 3.30 -7.58
C THR A 13 0.28 2.09 -8.12
N ALA A 14 -0.32 0.91 -8.01
CA ALA A 14 0.24 -0.35 -8.51
C ALA A 14 -0.27 -0.71 -9.93
N ASP A 15 -0.78 0.28 -10.68
CA ASP A 15 -1.24 0.11 -12.05
C ASP A 15 -0.06 0.00 -13.04
N PRO A 16 -0.26 -0.51 -14.27
CA PRO A 16 0.79 -0.54 -15.30
C PRO A 16 1.46 0.82 -15.57
N MET A 17 0.72 1.91 -15.34
CA MET A 17 1.23 3.28 -15.37
C MET A 17 1.09 3.89 -13.97
N PRO A 18 2.12 3.78 -13.11
CA PRO A 18 2.05 4.23 -11.72
C PRO A 18 1.88 5.75 -11.59
N MET A 19 0.91 6.16 -10.79
CA MET A 19 0.59 7.58 -10.54
C MET A 19 0.77 7.90 -9.05
N LEU A 20 1.15 9.14 -8.75
CA LEU A 20 1.14 9.65 -7.38
C LEU A 20 -0.26 10.11 -7.02
N ARG A 21 -0.71 9.72 -5.84
CA ARG A 21 -2.00 10.08 -5.26
C ARG A 21 -1.80 10.69 -3.88
N PRO A 22 -2.74 11.55 -3.45
CA PRO A 22 -2.73 12.09 -2.09
C PRO A 22 -2.82 10.98 -1.02
N PRO A 23 -2.27 11.22 0.19
CA PRO A 23 -2.16 10.19 1.22
C PRO A 23 -3.47 9.89 1.96
N ASP A 24 -4.48 10.77 1.86
CA ASP A 24 -5.82 10.61 2.45
C ASP A 24 -6.65 9.48 1.81
N LEU A 25 -6.11 8.78 0.80
CA LEU A 25 -6.75 7.59 0.23
C LEU A 25 -6.55 6.33 1.07
N VAL A 26 -5.49 6.28 1.89
CA VAL A 26 -5.21 5.16 2.79
C VAL A 26 -4.60 5.71 4.07
N GLU A 27 -5.32 5.58 5.17
CA GLU A 27 -4.88 6.06 6.48
C GLU A 27 -4.16 4.97 7.28
N VAL A 28 -3.39 5.37 8.29
CA VAL A 28 -2.78 4.40 9.22
C VAL A 28 -3.90 3.63 9.91
N GLY A 29 -3.78 2.30 9.93
CA GLY A 29 -4.82 1.41 10.43
C GLY A 29 -5.68 0.79 9.34
N ASP A 30 -5.68 1.33 8.12
CA ASP A 30 -6.40 0.72 7.01
C ASP A 30 -5.80 -0.63 6.65
N GLU A 31 -6.70 -1.58 6.37
CA GLU A 31 -6.35 -2.94 5.99
C GLU A 31 -6.51 -3.17 4.49
N GLY A 32 -5.59 -3.94 3.94
CA GLY A 32 -5.55 -4.32 2.55
C GLY A 32 -5.05 -5.73 2.32
N VAL A 33 -5.10 -6.15 1.06
CA VAL A 33 -4.65 -7.46 0.61
C VAL A 33 -3.41 -7.29 -0.27
N VAL A 34 -2.33 -8.00 0.06
CA VAL A 34 -1.16 -8.07 -0.83
C VAL A 34 -1.59 -8.84 -2.08
N VAL A 35 -1.54 -8.19 -3.24
CA VAL A 35 -1.90 -8.79 -4.53
C VAL A 35 -0.68 -9.18 -5.36
N GLU A 36 0.48 -8.60 -5.08
CA GLU A 36 1.73 -8.91 -5.79
C GLU A 36 2.95 -8.53 -4.94
N LEU A 37 4.01 -9.35 -5.04
CA LEU A 37 5.34 -9.06 -4.50
C LEU A 37 6.20 -8.45 -5.60
N ARG A 38 6.77 -7.28 -5.34
CA ARG A 38 7.64 -6.55 -6.26
C ARG A 38 9.09 -6.60 -5.77
N PRO A 39 10.08 -6.45 -6.68
CA PRO A 39 11.48 -6.32 -6.30
C PRO A 39 11.71 -5.19 -5.30
N ARG A 40 12.85 -5.22 -4.60
CA ARG A 40 13.22 -4.22 -3.58
C ARG A 40 12.27 -4.15 -2.38
N ASN A 41 11.72 -5.31 -1.98
CA ASN A 41 10.88 -5.43 -0.79
C ASN A 41 9.60 -4.57 -0.86
N MET A 42 9.06 -4.41 -2.06
CA MET A 42 7.84 -3.66 -2.33
C MET A 42 6.65 -4.62 -2.48
N LEU A 43 5.49 -4.18 -2.03
CA LEU A 43 4.24 -4.90 -2.05
C LEU A 43 3.23 -4.07 -2.84
N ALA A 44 2.51 -4.68 -3.78
CA ALA A 44 1.28 -4.10 -4.28
C ALA A 44 0.15 -4.52 -3.32
N VAL A 45 -0.41 -3.56 -2.60
CA VAL A 45 -1.46 -3.78 -1.61
C VAL A 45 -2.75 -3.14 -2.10
N ARG A 46 -3.82 -3.93 -2.22
CA ARG A 46 -5.15 -3.47 -2.58
C ARG A 46 -5.94 -3.12 -1.32
N PHE A 47 -6.26 -1.83 -1.19
CA PHE A 47 -7.17 -1.27 -0.20
C PHE A 47 -8.54 -0.99 -0.84
N ARG A 48 -9.48 -0.46 -0.05
CA ARG A 48 -10.82 -0.09 -0.56
C ARG A 48 -10.79 0.95 -1.68
N ARG A 49 -9.84 1.90 -1.64
CA ARG A 49 -9.75 3.02 -2.61
C ARG A 49 -8.81 2.78 -3.79
N GLY A 50 -8.13 1.63 -3.86
CA GLY A 50 -7.20 1.33 -4.95
C GLY A 50 -6.07 0.38 -4.52
N ALA A 51 -5.16 0.12 -5.45
CA ALA A 51 -3.94 -0.65 -5.20
C ALA A 51 -2.73 0.27 -5.20
N PHE A 52 -1.90 0.17 -4.17
CA PHE A 52 -0.75 1.04 -3.97
C PHE A 52 0.52 0.22 -3.69
N LEU A 53 1.65 0.78 -4.09
CA LEU A 53 2.97 0.22 -3.85
C LEU A 53 3.46 0.69 -2.47
N LEU A 54 3.70 -0.24 -1.57
CA LEU A 54 4.19 0.00 -0.21
C LEU A 54 5.43 -0.85 0.05
N ALA A 55 6.39 -0.32 0.79
CA ALA A 55 7.51 -1.14 1.28
C ALA A 55 7.02 -2.06 2.41
N ALA A 56 7.65 -3.23 2.55
CA ALA A 56 7.20 -4.21 3.54
C ALA A 56 7.30 -3.72 5.00
N ASP A 57 8.17 -2.75 5.29
CA ASP A 57 8.32 -2.11 6.60
C ASP A 57 7.25 -1.05 6.90
N GLN A 58 6.45 -0.66 5.91
CA GLN A 58 5.35 0.29 6.04
C GLN A 58 4.02 -0.39 6.41
N VAL A 59 3.98 -1.72 6.38
CA VAL A 59 2.78 -2.51 6.67
C VAL A 59 3.07 -3.61 7.70
N ALA A 60 2.05 -3.98 8.48
CA ALA A 60 2.13 -5.12 9.40
C ALA A 60 1.13 -6.22 8.99
N PRO A 61 1.44 -7.50 9.22
CA PRO A 61 0.47 -8.58 9.08
C PRO A 61 -0.74 -8.36 9.99
N VAL A 62 -1.94 -8.68 9.49
CA VAL A 62 -3.17 -8.75 10.30
C VAL A 62 -3.44 -10.23 10.60
N ALA A 63 -3.70 -10.53 11.88
CA ALA A 63 -4.03 -11.86 12.39
C ALA A 63 -5.47 -12.29 12.04
#